data_AF-A0AAD9BHX0-F1
#
_entry.id   AF-A0AAD9BHX0-F1
#
_cell.length_a   1.000
_cell.length_b   1.000
_cell.length_c   1.000
_cell.angle_alpha   90.00
_cell.angle_beta   90.00
_cell.angle_gamma   90.00
#
_symmetry.space_group_name_H-M   'P 1'
#
loop_
_entity.id
_entity.type
_entity.pdbx_description
1 polymer ?
#
loop_
_entity_poly.entity_id
_entity_poly.type
_entity_poly.pdbx_seq_one_letter_code
_entity_poly.pdbx_strand_id
1 'polypeptide(L)'
;MEVAGVMEARAKQLYNAGYKTLTHLANADPAVLSNTLENLHRKQANQIVASAKMLLSEKAAALQEEVDDLLTLPKDLPSAPLISL
;
A
#
# COMPACT_ATOMS: atom_id res chain seq x y z
N MET A 1 10.51 0.39 -6.77
CA MET A 1 9.21 0.72 -6.14
C MET A 1 8.17 -0.13 -6.82
N GLU A 2 7.50 -1.00 -6.08
CA GLU A 2 6.55 -1.96 -6.64
C GLU A 2 5.19 -1.27 -6.83
N VAL A 3 5.05 -0.52 -7.93
CA VAL A 3 3.79 0.13 -8.33
C VAL A 3 3.58 -0.16 -9.80
N ALA A 4 2.34 -0.51 -10.19
CA ALA A 4 2.03 -0.82 -11.58
C ALA A 4 2.41 0.35 -12.52
N GLY A 5 3.11 0.04 -13.61
CA GLY A 5 3.59 1.06 -14.56
C GLY A 5 4.87 1.80 -14.13
N VAL A 6 5.50 1.40 -13.02
CA VAL A 6 6.79 1.96 -12.56
C VAL A 6 7.92 0.96 -12.79
N MET A 7 8.59 1.07 -13.94
CA MET A 7 9.85 0.37 -14.21
C MET A 7 11.05 1.08 -13.54
N GLU A 8 12.23 0.46 -13.56
CA GLU A 8 13.43 0.98 -12.87
C GLU A 8 13.76 2.45 -13.21
N ALA A 9 13.73 2.81 -14.50
CA ALA A 9 14.01 4.18 -14.94
C ALA A 9 13.02 5.20 -14.33
N ARG A 10 11.72 4.87 -14.34
CA ARG A 10 10.68 5.71 -13.72
C ARG A 10 10.83 5.75 -12.20
N ALA A 11 11.22 4.63 -11.57
CA ALA A 11 11.50 4.59 -10.14
C ALA A 11 12.66 5.55 -9.77
N LYS A 12 13.71 5.63 -10.59
CA LYS A 12 14.81 6.61 -10.40
C LYS A 12 14.33 8.05 -10.53
N GLN A 13 13.53 8.37 -11.55
CA GLN A 13 12.94 9.70 -11.72
C GLN A 13 12.07 10.10 -10.52
N LEU A 14 11.20 9.19 -10.06
CA LEU A 14 10.36 9.38 -8.88
C LEU A 14 11.19 9.65 -7.62
N TYR A 15 12.22 8.83 -7.38
CA TYR A 15 13.10 8.99 -6.23
C TYR A 15 13.82 10.34 -6.23
N ASN A 16 14.36 10.74 -7.39
CA ASN A 16 15.06 12.02 -7.57
C ASN A 16 14.11 13.23 -7.39
N ALA A 17 12.84 13.07 -7.73
CA ALA A 17 11.79 14.07 -7.50
C ALA A 17 11.22 14.05 -6.06
N GLY A 18 11.74 13.21 -5.16
CA GLY A 18 11.32 13.15 -3.76
C GLY A 18 10.20 12.15 -3.44
N TYR A 19 9.67 11.43 -4.43
CA TYR A 19 8.67 10.37 -4.23
C TYR A 19 9.34 9.05 -3.85
N LYS A 20 9.78 8.95 -2.59
CA LYS A 20 10.60 7.84 -2.08
C LYS A 20 9.80 6.68 -1.50
N THR A 21 8.55 6.89 -1.14
CA THR A 21 7.70 5.89 -0.49
C THR A 21 6.38 5.71 -1.23
N LEU A 22 5.73 4.56 -1.02
CA LEU A 22 4.40 4.29 -1.58
C LEU A 22 3.38 5.34 -1.13
N THR A 23 3.49 5.79 0.12
CA THR A 23 2.67 6.86 0.70
C THR A 23 2.86 8.20 -0.01
N HIS A 24 4.08 8.55 -0.45
CA HIS A 24 4.28 9.77 -1.23
C HIS A 24 3.50 9.73 -2.54
N LEU A 25 3.49 8.58 -3.23
CA LEU A 25 2.75 8.42 -4.48
C LEU A 25 1.24 8.40 -4.28
N ALA A 26 0.74 7.66 -3.29
CA ALA A 26 -0.69 7.56 -3.04
C ALA A 26 -1.33 8.92 -2.69
N ASN A 27 -0.56 9.83 -2.09
CA ASN A 27 -0.99 11.18 -1.74
C ASN A 27 -0.60 12.24 -2.78
N ALA A 28 0.09 11.87 -3.86
CA ALA A 28 0.50 12.81 -4.89
C ALA A 28 -0.71 13.29 -5.70
N ASP A 29 -0.69 14.57 -6.10
CA ASP A 29 -1.57 15.07 -7.15
C ASP A 29 -1.05 14.57 -8.52
N PRO A 30 -1.85 13.81 -9.29
CA PRO A 30 -1.45 13.34 -10.62
C PRO A 30 -1.05 14.46 -11.58
N ALA A 31 -1.63 15.66 -11.47
CA ALA A 31 -1.29 16.80 -12.32
C ALA A 31 0.11 17.32 -12.01
N VAL A 32 0.43 17.50 -10.72
CA VAL A 32 1.77 17.89 -10.26
C VAL A 32 2.78 16.83 -10.68
N LEU A 33 2.47 15.55 -10.43
CA LEU A 33 3.36 14.44 -10.77
C LEU A 33 3.70 14.39 -12.26
N SER A 34 2.72 14.60 -13.14
CA SER A 34 2.94 14.64 -14.60
C SER A 34 3.73 15.85 -15.08
N ASN A 35 3.70 16.96 -14.33
CA ASN A 35 4.46 18.16 -14.68
C ASN A 35 5.91 18.11 -14.15
N THR A 36 6.14 17.39 -13.06
CA THR A 36 7.47 17.27 -12.44
C THR A 36 8.36 16.24 -13.17
N LEU A 37 7.77 15.20 -13.75
CA LEU A 37 8.52 14.10 -14.36
C LEU A 37 8.49 14.15 -15.88
N GLU A 38 9.69 14.07 -16.48
CA GLU A 38 9.85 14.03 -17.92
C GLU A 38 9.17 12.80 -18.53
N ASN A 39 8.50 12.99 -19.67
CA ASN A 39 7.81 11.94 -20.41
C ASN A 39 6.76 11.19 -19.57
N LEU A 40 6.10 11.87 -18.62
CA LEU A 40 4.99 11.33 -17.86
C LEU A 40 3.68 12.03 -18.20
N HIS A 41 2.85 11.38 -19.02
CA HIS A 41 1.53 11.91 -19.34
C HIS A 41 0.54 11.73 -18.18
N ARG A 42 -0.41 12.66 -18.07
CA ARG A 42 -1.40 12.70 -17.00
C ARG A 42 -2.17 11.39 -16.79
N LYS A 43 -2.47 10.64 -17.88
CA LYS A 43 -3.11 9.31 -17.77
C LYS A 43 -2.27 8.32 -16.97
N GLN A 44 -0.97 8.25 -17.27
CA GLN A 44 -0.05 7.34 -16.57
C GLN A 44 0.20 7.80 -15.14
N ALA A 45 0.27 9.11 -14.89
CA ALA A 45 0.35 9.64 -13.52
C ALA A 45 -0.88 9.23 -12.68
N ASN A 46 -2.10 9.33 -13.23
CA ASN A 46 -3.32 8.87 -12.56
C ASN A 46 -3.26 7.37 -12.24
N GLN A 47 -2.78 6.55 -13.18
CA GLN A 47 -2.63 5.12 -12.97
C GLN A 47 -1.65 4.80 -11.83
N ILE A 48 -0.49 5.48 -11.81
CA ILE A 48 0.51 5.30 -10.75
C ILE A 48 -0.09 5.66 -9.38
N VAL A 49 -0.79 6.79 -9.26
CA VAL A 49 -1.42 7.22 -8.01
C VAL A 49 -2.53 6.25 -7.57
N ALA A 50 -3.38 5.80 -8.50
CA ALA A 50 -4.44 4.84 -8.22
C ALA A 50 -3.88 3.48 -7.75
N SER A 51 -2.86 2.96 -8.45
CA SER A 51 -2.18 1.73 -8.06
C SER A 51 -1.50 1.86 -6.70
N ALA A 52 -0.88 3.01 -6.40
CA ALA A 52 -0.28 3.24 -5.09
C ALA A 52 -1.31 3.26 -3.95
N LYS A 53 -2.48 3.88 -4.18
CA LYS A 53 -3.60 3.88 -3.22
C LYS A 53 -4.13 2.47 -2.97
N MET A 54 -4.30 1.68 -4.04
CA MET A 54 -4.75 0.31 -3.94
C MET A 54 -3.80 -0.54 -3.10
N LEU A 55 -2.50 -0.50 -3.39
CA LEU A 55 -1.48 -1.22 -2.62
C LEU A 55 -1.43 -0.81 -1.15
N LEU A 56 -1.60 0.47 -0.83
CA LEU A 56 -1.71 0.90 0.57
C LEU A 56 -2.96 0.36 1.25
N SER A 57 -4.10 0.36 0.56
CA SER A 57 -5.34 -0.19 1.08
C SER A 57 -5.21 -1.69 1.35
N GLU A 58 -4.60 -2.44 0.44
CA GLU A 58 -4.32 -3.88 0.61
C GLU A 58 -3.40 -4.11 1.81
N LYS A 59 -2.33 -3.32 1.93
CA LYS A 59 -1.42 -3.42 3.08
C LYS A 59 -2.12 -3.10 4.40
N ALA A 60 -3.00 -2.09 4.41
CA ALA A 60 -3.76 -1.72 5.60
C ALA A 60 -4.76 -2.82 5.99
N ALA A 61 -5.45 -3.41 5.00
CA ALA A 61 -6.38 -4.52 5.24
C ALA A 61 -5.65 -5.75 5.80
N ALA A 62 -4.51 -6.14 5.21
CA ALA A 62 -3.71 -7.27 5.69
C ALA A 62 -3.18 -7.05 7.11
N LEU A 63 -2.74 -5.83 7.44
CA LEU A 63 -2.31 -5.50 8.80
C LEU A 63 -3.49 -5.52 9.80
N GLN A 64 -4.68 -5.08 9.37
CA GLN A 64 -5.87 -5.14 10.23
C GLN A 64 -6.30 -6.59 10.48
N GLU A 65 -6.25 -7.45 9.48
CA GLU A 65 -6.50 -8.89 9.61
C GLU A 65 -5.52 -9.52 10.62
N GLU A 66 -4.23 -9.19 10.54
CA GLU A 66 -3.23 -9.66 11.51
C GLU A 66 -3.53 -9.18 12.95
N VAL A 67 -3.98 -7.92 13.10
CA VAL A 67 -4.41 -7.40 14.41
C VAL A 67 -5.63 -8.16 14.94
N ASP A 68 -6.62 -8.40 14.09
CA ASP A 68 -7.85 -9.10 14.47
C ASP A 68 -7.55 -10.53 14.91
N ASP A 69 -6.69 -11.24 14.17
CA ASP A 69 -6.23 -12.59 14.52
C ASP A 69 -5.54 -12.61 15.89
N LEU A 70 -4.64 -11.67 16.17
CA LEU A 70 -3.94 -11.57 17.46
C LEU A 70 -4.86 -11.23 18.63
N LEU A 71 -5.98 -10.54 18.38
CA LEU A 71 -6.97 -10.19 19.40
C LEU A 71 -8.03 -11.29 19.59
N THR A 72 -8.13 -12.25 18.68
CA THR A 72 -9.07 -13.38 18.81
C THR A 72 -8.52 -14.45 19.77
N LEU A 73 -9.42 -15.08 20.54
CA LEU A 73 -9.03 -16.23 21.36
C LEU A 73 -8.63 -17.40 20.45
N PRO A 74 -7.43 -18.00 20.63
CA PRO A 74 -7.02 -19.14 19.83
C PRO A 74 -8.00 -20.30 19.99
N LYS A 75 -8.45 -20.88 18.87
CA LYS A 75 -9.46 -21.96 18.84
C LYS A 75 -8.96 -23.27 19.44
N ASP A 76 -7.64 -23.41 19.54
CA ASP A 76 -6.90 -24.54 20.09
C ASP A 76 -6.58 -24.37 21.58
N LEU A 77 -7.06 -23.30 22.24
CA LEU A 77 -6.97 -23.22 23.69
C LEU A 77 -7.71 -24.41 24.33
N PRO A 78 -7.10 -25.11 25.31
CA PRO A 78 -7.81 -26.11 26.07
C PRO A 78 -8.96 -25.43 26.83
N SER A 79 -10.20 -25.84 26.52
CA SER A 79 -11.36 -25.43 27.30
C SER A 79 -11.27 -26.07 28.69
N ALA A 80 -11.47 -25.28 29.75
CA ALA A 80 -11.47 -25.81 31.10
C ALA A 80 -12.51 -26.94 31.22
N PRO A 81 -12.17 -28.09 31.84
CA PRO A 81 -13.13 -29.17 32.00
C PRO A 81 -14.34 -28.65 32.78
N LEU A 82 -15.53 -28.78 32.20
CA LEU A 82 -16.79 -28.55 32.89
C LEU A 82 -16.87 -29.58 34.03
N ILE A 83 -16.43 -29.20 35.23
CA ILE A 83 -16.69 -30.00 36.43
C ILE A 83 -18.17 -29.79 36.74
N SER A 84 -18.99 -30.71 36.26
CA SER A 84 -20.39 -30.84 36.69
C SER A 84 -20.41 -31.20 38.18
N LEU A 85 -20.92 -30.27 39.00
CA LEU A 85 -21.25 -30.48 40.42
C LEU A 85 -22.45 -31.42 40.59
#